data_AF-A0A6G3BAV9-F1
#
_entry.id   AF-A0A6G3BAV9-F1
#
_cell.length_a   1.000
_cell.length_b   1.000
_cell.length_c   1.000
_cell.angle_alpha   90.00
_cell.angle_beta   90.00
_cell.angle_gamma   90.00
#
_symmetry.space_group_name_H-M   'P 1'
#
loop_
_entity.id
_entity.type
_entity.pdbx_description
1 polymer ?
#
loop_
_entity_poly.entity_id
_entity_poly.type
_entity_poly.pdbx_seq_one_letter_code
_entity_poly.pdbx_strand_id
1 'polypeptide(L)'
;MKSENTPFRGGPLDGRVLPVLVGPTGHPPKWYEVPVPSPDGSPPTVYAYERVPAGYTKRLGLQRGWVYEYAPGGRKRPTIKWPWSKP
;
A
#
# COMPACT_ATOMS: atom_id res chain seq x y z
N MET A 1 -1.52 -20.34 -0.30
CA MET A 1 -1.45 -18.87 -0.11
C MET A 1 -1.92 -18.22 -1.40
N LYS A 2 -2.75 -17.17 -1.35
CA LYS A 2 -3.28 -16.51 -2.57
C LYS A 2 -2.54 -15.19 -2.81
N SER A 3 -2.45 -14.78 -4.07
CA SER A 3 -1.94 -13.47 -4.48
C SER A 3 -2.94 -12.78 -5.41
N GLU A 4 -2.88 -11.45 -5.42
CA GLU A 4 -3.68 -10.58 -6.29
C GLU A 4 -2.74 -9.67 -7.09
N ASN A 5 -2.93 -9.59 -8.40
CA ASN A 5 -2.19 -8.69 -9.26
C ASN A 5 -2.63 -7.24 -9.00
N THR A 6 -1.85 -6.52 -8.20
CA THR A 6 -2.18 -5.16 -7.76
C THR A 6 -1.32 -4.13 -8.50
N PRO A 7 -1.93 -3.11 -9.12
CA PRO A 7 -1.20 -2.01 -9.74
C PRO A 7 -0.54 -1.08 -8.71
N PHE A 8 0.55 -0.44 -9.12
CA PHE A 8 1.31 0.55 -8.35
C PHE A 8 1.31 1.90 -9.10
N ARG A 9 1.18 2.99 -8.35
CA ARG A 9 1.15 4.36 -8.86
C ARG A 9 2.15 5.25 -8.11
N GLY A 10 2.92 6.03 -8.86
CA GLY A 10 3.98 6.89 -8.38
C GLY A 10 5.21 6.12 -7.87
N GLY A 11 6.25 6.86 -7.50
CA GLY A 11 7.48 6.30 -6.95
C GLY A 11 8.20 5.34 -7.92
N PRO A 12 9.15 4.53 -7.41
CA PRO A 12 9.96 3.62 -8.23
C PRO A 12 9.20 2.48 -8.93
N LEU A 13 7.97 2.16 -8.50
CA LEU A 13 7.16 1.08 -9.06
C LEU A 13 6.01 1.60 -9.93
N ASP A 14 6.03 2.88 -10.31
CA ASP A 14 4.96 3.46 -11.10
C ASP A 14 4.66 2.66 -12.39
N GLY A 15 3.38 2.42 -12.66
CA GLY A 15 2.91 1.67 -13.82
C GLY A 15 3.11 0.15 -13.73
N ARG A 16 3.73 -0.38 -12.68
CA ARG A 16 3.92 -1.83 -12.51
C ARG A 16 2.69 -2.48 -11.90
N VAL A 17 2.52 -3.76 -12.20
CA VAL A 17 1.53 -4.63 -11.57
C VAL A 17 2.26 -5.82 -10.96
N LEU A 18 2.10 -6.03 -9.66
CA LEU A 18 2.79 -7.11 -8.94
C LEU A 18 1.79 -8.08 -8.30
N PRO A 19 2.10 -9.39 -8.26
CA PRO A 19 1.31 -10.36 -7.52
C PRO A 19 1.59 -10.19 -6.01
N VAL A 20 0.71 -9.48 -5.31
CA VAL A 20 0.83 -9.22 -3.87
C VAL A 20 0.08 -10.30 -3.10
N LEU A 21 0.73 -10.86 -2.08
CA LEU A 21 0.12 -11.86 -1.21
C LEU A 21 -1.06 -11.26 -0.45
N VAL A 22 -2.21 -11.93 -0.49
CA VAL A 22 -3.42 -11.49 0.22
C VAL A 22 -3.62 -12.28 1.51
N GLY A 23 -4.18 -11.60 2.51
CA GLY A 23 -4.55 -12.24 3.77
C GLY A 23 -5.79 -13.13 3.66
N PRO A 24 -6.23 -13.74 4.77
CA PRO A 24 -7.44 -14.56 4.81
C PRO A 24 -8.71 -13.82 4.36
N THR A 25 -8.75 -12.50 4.53
CA THR A 25 -9.85 -11.62 4.08
C THR A 25 -9.80 -11.31 2.58
N GLY A 26 -8.82 -11.85 1.85
CA GLY A 26 -8.64 -11.62 0.42
C GLY A 26 -8.11 -10.23 0.07
N HIS A 27 -7.80 -9.39 1.06
CA HIS A 27 -7.28 -8.05 0.81
C HIS A 27 -5.74 -8.04 0.79
N PRO A 28 -5.12 -7.27 -0.13
CA PRO A 28 -3.70 -6.94 -0.04
C PRO A 28 -3.37 -6.23 1.28
N PRO A 29 -2.13 -6.27 1.79
CA PRO A 29 -1.74 -5.53 2.99
C PRO A 29 -2.05 -4.02 2.90
N LYS A 30 -2.33 -3.35 4.02
CA LYS A 30 -2.57 -1.90 3.98
C LYS A 30 -1.34 -1.13 3.48
N TRP A 31 -0.15 -1.59 3.86
CA TRP A 31 1.13 -0.99 3.51
C TRP A 31 1.99 -2.01 2.78
N TYR A 32 2.68 -1.56 1.73
CA TYR A 32 3.68 -2.33 1.01
C TYR A 32 5.00 -1.55 1.02
N GLU A 33 6.05 -2.15 1.57
CA GLU A 33 7.37 -1.53 1.73
C GLU A 33 8.37 -2.25 0.83
N VAL A 34 9.13 -1.48 0.06
CA VAL A 34 10.10 -2.00 -0.90
C VAL A 34 11.47 -1.46 -0.55
N PRO A 35 12.40 -2.30 -0.06
CA PRO A 35 13.79 -1.92 0.10
C PRO A 35 14.46 -1.90 -1.28
N VAL A 36 14.92 -0.73 -1.71
CA VAL A 36 15.72 -0.57 -2.93
C VAL A 36 17.18 -0.39 -2.51
N PRO A 37 18.09 -1.31 -2.90
CA PRO A 37 19.51 -1.18 -2.61
C PRO A 37 20.10 0.11 -3.17
N SER A 38 21.00 0.73 -2.41
CA SER A 38 21.79 1.85 -2.91
C SER A 38 22.93 1.34 -3.79
N PRO A 39 23.25 1.99 -4.93
CA PRO A 39 24.37 1.59 -5.78
C PRO A 39 25.72 1.71 -5.06
N ASP A 40 25.82 2.61 -4.08
CA ASP A 40 27.08 2.92 -3.38
C ASP A 40 27.31 2.07 -2.12
N GLY A 41 26.48 1.04 -1.90
CA GLY A 41 26.56 0.17 -0.73
C GLY A 41 26.02 0.78 0.58
N SER A 42 25.42 1.97 0.52
CA SER A 42 24.72 2.57 1.66
C SER A 42 23.40 1.83 1.97
N PRO A 43 22.81 2.03 3.17
CA PRO A 43 21.57 1.34 3.56
C PRO A 43 20.46 1.50 2.51
N PRO A 44 19.64 0.45 2.28
CA PRO A 44 18.60 0.50 1.26
C PRO A 44 17.56 1.58 1.58
N THR A 45 17.12 2.28 0.54
CA THR A 45 16.00 3.22 0.66
C THR A 45 14.70 2.44 0.65
N VAL A 46 13.88 2.62 1.69
CA VAL A 46 12.57 1.95 1.79
C VAL A 46 11.48 2.86 1.23
N TYR A 47 10.85 2.42 0.14
CA TYR A 47 9.70 3.11 -0.45
C TYR A 47 8.41 2.47 0.07
N ALA A 48 7.52 3.30 0.62
CA ALA A 48 6.23 2.84 1.14
C ALA A 48 5.10 3.15 0.15
N TYR A 49 4.16 2.23 0.05
CA TYR A 49 2.93 2.40 -0.71
C TYR A 49 1.72 2.10 0.17
N GLU A 50 0.70 2.96 0.10
CA GLU A 50 -0.58 2.77 0.80
C GLU A 50 -1.60 2.13 -0.15
N ARG A 51 -2.30 1.11 0.36
CA ARG A 51 -3.39 0.46 -0.36
C ARG A 51 -4.62 1.38 -0.37
N VAL A 52 -5.03 1.81 -1.56
CA VAL A 52 -6.21 2.64 -1.77
C VAL A 52 -7.21 1.98 -2.74
N PRO A 53 -8.50 2.35 -2.68
CA PRO A 53 -9.49 1.90 -3.65
C PRO A 53 -9.07 2.27 -5.07
N ALA A 54 -9.10 1.32 -6.01
CA ALA A 54 -8.82 1.61 -7.43
C ALA A 54 -9.90 2.51 -8.07
N GLY A 55 -11.08 2.55 -7.44
CA GLY A 55 -12.23 3.33 -7.85
C GLY A 55 -13.53 2.68 -7.38
N TYR A 56 -14.64 3.33 -7.69
CA TYR A 56 -15.98 2.90 -7.30
C TYR A 56 -16.91 2.79 -8.51
N THR A 57 -17.92 1.92 -8.45
CA THR A 57 -18.94 1.83 -9.50
C THR A 57 -19.89 3.04 -9.43
N LYS A 58 -20.27 3.58 -10.59
CA LYS A 58 -21.02 4.85 -10.67
C LYS A 58 -22.38 4.83 -9.99
N ARG A 59 -23.10 3.69 -10.03
CA ARG A 59 -24.48 3.59 -9.52
C ARG A 59 -24.59 3.04 -8.10
N LEU A 60 -23.74 2.06 -7.76
CA LEU A 60 -23.83 1.34 -6.49
C LEU A 60 -22.71 1.70 -5.50
N GLY A 61 -21.70 2.47 -5.92
CA GLY A 61 -20.56 2.80 -5.06
C GLY A 61 -19.72 1.59 -4.66
N LEU A 62 -19.79 0.49 -5.41
CA LEU A 62 -19.02 -0.72 -5.10
C LEU A 62 -17.56 -0.52 -5.48
N GLN A 63 -16.65 -0.88 -4.59
CA GLN A 63 -15.21 -0.79 -4.83
C GLN A 63 -14.77 -1.75 -5.95
N ARG A 64 -13.96 -1.26 -6.88
CA ARG A 64 -13.51 -2.02 -8.08
C ARG A 64 -12.15 -2.72 -7.92
N GLY A 65 -11.69 -2.90 -6.68
CA GLY A 65 -10.37 -3.48 -6.35
C GLY A 65 -9.44 -2.48 -5.68
N TRP A 66 -8.14 -2.80 -5.69
CA TRP A 66 -7.11 -2.07 -4.96
C TRP A 66 -5.99 -1.59 -5.89
N VAL A 67 -5.36 -0.49 -5.50
CA VAL A 67 -4.12 0.02 -6.08
C VAL A 67 -3.21 0.47 -4.94
N TYR A 68 -1.90 0.37 -5.15
CA TYR A 68 -0.90 0.92 -4.23
C TYR A 68 -0.44 2.28 -4.71
N GLU A 69 -0.66 3.32 -3.89
CA GLU A 69 -0.18 4.67 -4.16
C GLU A 69 1.08 4.98 -3.35
N TYR A 70 2.08 5.56 -4.02
CA TYR A 70 3.34 5.91 -3.40
C TYR A 70 3.13 6.95 -2.29
N ALA A 71 3.65 6.64 -1.11
CA ALA A 71 3.65 7.52 0.05
C ALA A 71 5.07 8.14 0.21
N PRO A 72 5.33 9.35 -0.32
CA PRO A 72 6.66 9.96 -0.25
C PRO A 72 7.15 10.21 1.18
N GLY A 73 6.22 10.42 2.12
CA GLY A 73 6.53 10.55 3.55
C GLY A 73 6.72 9.21 4.28
N GLY A 74 6.74 8.09 3.56
CA GLY A 74 6.83 6.76 4.15
C GLY A 74 5.53 6.28 4.79
N ARG A 75 5.63 5.16 5.50
CA ARG A 75 4.48 4.53 6.19
C ARG A 75 4.01 5.39 7.35
N LYS A 76 2.76 5.86 7.28
CA LYS A 76 2.12 6.57 8.38
C LYS A 76 1.76 5.60 9.50
N ARG A 77 2.27 5.86 10.72
CA ARG A 77 1.80 5.16 11.92
C ARG A 77 0.49 5.80 12.37
N PRO A 78 -0.62 5.04 12.45
CA PRO A 78 -1.85 5.60 12.97
C PRO A 78 -1.67 5.95 14.45
N THR A 79 -2.09 7.14 14.84
CA THR A 79 -2.24 7.50 16.25
C THR A 79 -3.42 6.71 16.80
N ILE A 80 -3.18 5.85 17.79
CA ILE A 80 -4.26 5.14 18.47
C ILE A 80 -4.96 6.13 19.39
N LYS A 81 -6.20 6.48 19.07
CA LYS A 81 -7.07 7.27 19.95
C LYS A 81 -7.91 6.31 20.79
N TRP A 82 -7.50 6.08 22.03
CA TRP A 82 -8.30 5.29 22.96
C TRP A 82 -9.40 6.17 23.58
N PRO A 83 -10.59 5.62 23.85
CA PRO A 83 -11.67 6.38 24.50
C PRO A 83 -11.33 6.76 25.96
N TRP A 84 -10.28 6.19 26.55
CA TRP A 84 -9.73 6.56 27.86
C TRP A 84 -8.36 7.25 27.77
N SER A 85 -7.90 7.62 26.57
CA SER A 85 -6.82 8.59 26.46
C SER A 85 -7.36 9.91 27.03
N LYS A 86 -6.86 10.30 28.21
CA LYS A 86 -7.26 11.56 28.88
C LYS A 86 -7.17 12.74 27.89
N PRO A 87 -8.09 13.72 27.97
CA PRO A 87 -7.96 14.96 27.21
C PRO A 87 -6.68 15.72 27.56
#